data_AF-A0A9W8BAY4-F1
#
_entry.id   AF-A0A9W8BAY4-F1
#
_cell.length_a   1.000
_cell.length_b   1.000
_cell.length_c   1.000
_cell.angle_alpha   90.00
_cell.angle_beta   90.00
_cell.angle_gamma   90.00
#
_symmetry.space_group_name_H-M   'P 1'
#
loop_
_entity.id
_entity.type
_entity.pdbx_description
1 polymer ?
#
loop_
_entity_poly.entity_id
_entity_poly.type
_entity_poly.pdbx_seq_one_letter_code
_entity_poly.pdbx_strand_id
1 'polypeptide(L)'
;IDELERTDISLQFIFFDGEEAYEQWTDKDSIYGSRHLAELWENNPDPATVAALSGAIKHKPELERVELMVLLDLIGAADNAFIALELPTAGLFTQLSELETRLHDADYISRTYMNTKIPAGAGRVEDDHVPFIERDIPVLHLISVPFPKVWHTLKDDASALNSTVICDMSLILRSFVASYLKLRV
;
A
#
# COMPACT_ATOMS: atom_id res chain seq x y z
N ILE A 1 18.61 20.43 -13.87
CA ILE A 1 17.48 20.99 -14.65
C ILE A 1 16.24 20.61 -13.88
N ASP A 2 15.46 21.60 -13.44
CA ASP A 2 14.32 21.48 -12.54
C ASP A 2 13.38 20.32 -12.90
N GLU A 3 13.37 19.26 -12.10
CA GLU A 3 12.18 18.39 -12.06
C GLU A 3 11.13 19.12 -11.23
N LEU A 4 10.18 19.74 -11.94
CA LEU A 4 9.03 20.40 -11.34
C LEU A 4 8.25 19.38 -10.49
N GLU A 5 7.83 19.81 -9.29
CA GLU A 5 6.94 19.04 -8.42
C GLU A 5 5.70 18.59 -9.21
N ARG A 6 5.20 17.38 -8.93
CA ARG A 6 3.96 16.93 -9.58
C ARG A 6 2.76 17.64 -8.98
N THR A 7 2.28 18.68 -9.66
CA THR A 7 1.11 19.48 -9.23
C THR A 7 -0.22 18.89 -9.67
N ASP A 8 -0.19 17.83 -10.48
CA ASP A 8 -1.37 17.14 -11.03
C ASP A 8 -1.85 15.97 -10.16
N ILE A 9 -1.09 15.60 -9.12
CA ILE A 9 -1.37 14.51 -8.18
C ILE A 9 -1.40 15.02 -6.74
N SER A 10 -2.13 14.32 -5.88
CA SER A 10 -2.16 14.55 -4.44
C SER A 10 -2.09 13.20 -3.70
N LEU A 11 -2.10 13.24 -2.37
CA LEU A 11 -2.11 12.07 -1.49
C LEU A 11 -3.46 11.95 -0.78
N GLN A 12 -4.01 10.73 -0.74
CA GLN A 12 -5.21 10.39 0.01
C GLN A 12 -4.90 9.19 0.92
N PHE A 13 -5.48 9.20 2.12
CA PHE A 13 -5.44 8.06 3.04
C PHE A 13 -6.82 7.44 3.15
N ILE A 14 -6.89 6.12 3.04
CA ILE A 14 -8.11 5.34 3.21
C ILE A 14 -7.84 4.36 4.35
N PHE A 15 -8.77 4.29 5.29
CA PHE A 15 -8.76 3.31 6.37
C PHE A 15 -10.02 2.47 6.20
N PHE A 16 -9.87 1.27 5.66
CA PHE A 16 -10.99 0.37 5.45
C PHE A 16 -11.53 -0.16 6.78
N ASP A 17 -12.82 -0.47 6.78
CA ASP A 17 -13.50 -1.14 7.89
C ASP A 17 -13.95 -2.53 7.42
N GLY A 18 -13.95 -3.50 8.34
CA GLY A 18 -14.33 -4.88 8.05
C GLY A 18 -13.52 -5.53 6.93
N GLU A 19 -12.20 -5.52 7.02
CA GLU A 19 -11.34 -6.32 6.14
C GLU A 19 -11.49 -7.82 6.47
N GLU A 20 -11.37 -8.17 7.75
CA GLU A 20 -11.41 -9.55 8.22
C GLU A 20 -12.78 -10.23 8.02
N ALA A 21 -12.73 -11.55 7.84
CA ALA A 21 -13.89 -12.42 7.87
C ALA A 21 -14.46 -12.57 9.29
N TYR A 22 -15.77 -12.73 9.41
CA TYR A 22 -16.43 -13.08 10.68
C TYR A 22 -16.30 -14.56 11.02
N GLU A 23 -16.39 -15.46 10.03
CA GLU A 23 -16.30 -16.90 10.23
C GLU A 23 -15.26 -17.55 9.32
N GLN A 24 -15.48 -17.49 8.01
CA GLN A 24 -14.64 -18.14 7.01
C GLN A 24 -14.40 -17.19 5.86
N TRP A 25 -13.12 -16.94 5.58
CA TRP A 25 -12.72 -16.13 4.45
C TRP A 25 -13.33 -16.66 3.14
N THR A 26 -14.24 -15.87 2.58
CA THR A 26 -14.93 -16.13 1.30
C THR A 26 -15.26 -14.81 0.61
N ASP A 27 -15.62 -14.83 -0.66
CA ASP A 27 -16.03 -13.65 -1.44
C ASP A 27 -17.14 -12.79 -0.80
N LYS A 28 -17.90 -13.35 0.16
CA LYS A 28 -18.99 -12.65 0.87
C LYS A 28 -18.66 -12.30 2.31
N ASP A 29 -17.73 -13.03 2.92
CA ASP A 29 -17.28 -12.91 4.31
C ASP A 29 -15.80 -12.53 4.33
N SER A 30 -15.53 -11.32 3.85
CA SER A 30 -14.22 -10.66 3.81
C SER A 30 -14.40 -9.27 3.16
N ILE A 31 -13.42 -8.38 3.37
CA ILE A 31 -13.17 -7.15 2.61
C ILE A 31 -14.45 -6.31 2.39
N TYR A 32 -15.26 -6.18 3.44
CA TYR A 32 -16.58 -5.56 3.39
C TYR A 32 -16.50 -4.09 2.98
N GLY A 33 -15.65 -3.33 3.67
CA GLY A 33 -15.49 -1.90 3.43
C GLY A 33 -14.87 -1.59 2.07
N SER A 34 -13.85 -2.34 1.66
CA SER A 34 -13.19 -2.14 0.37
C SER A 34 -14.07 -2.54 -0.81
N ARG A 35 -14.83 -3.66 -0.73
CA ARG A 35 -15.85 -3.99 -1.74
C ARG A 35 -16.88 -2.88 -1.90
N HIS A 36 -17.40 -2.38 -0.79
CA HIS A 36 -18.36 -1.28 -0.80
C HIS A 36 -17.76 0.00 -1.39
N LEU A 37 -16.55 0.38 -0.98
CA LEU A 37 -15.92 1.61 -1.44
C LEU A 37 -15.59 1.56 -2.93
N ALA A 38 -15.04 0.45 -3.42
CA ALA A 38 -14.73 0.27 -4.83
C ALA A 38 -15.99 0.39 -5.72
N GLU A 39 -17.10 -0.23 -5.33
CA GLU A 39 -18.39 -0.10 -6.04
C GLU A 39 -18.92 1.34 -6.01
N LEU A 40 -18.80 2.02 -4.87
CA LEU A 40 -19.23 3.42 -4.73
C LEU A 40 -18.41 4.34 -5.64
N TRP A 41 -17.07 4.23 -5.58
CA TRP A 41 -16.12 5.08 -6.30
C TRP A 41 -16.07 4.82 -7.80
N GLU A 42 -16.47 3.63 -8.25
CA GLU A 42 -16.63 3.31 -9.68
C GLU A 42 -17.66 4.20 -10.36
N ASN A 43 -18.67 4.66 -9.62
CA ASN A 43 -19.82 5.40 -10.17
C ASN A 43 -19.95 6.82 -9.62
N ASN A 44 -19.24 7.16 -8.54
CA ASN A 44 -19.42 8.42 -7.83
C ASN A 44 -18.07 9.07 -7.48
N PRO A 45 -17.98 10.41 -7.46
CA PRO A 45 -16.84 11.11 -6.87
C PRO A 45 -16.84 10.97 -5.35
N ASP A 46 -15.66 11.04 -4.73
CA ASP A 46 -15.55 11.13 -3.28
C ASP A 46 -15.95 12.55 -2.78
N PRO A 47 -16.81 12.68 -1.75
CA PRO A 47 -17.22 13.98 -1.23
C PRO A 47 -16.05 14.87 -0.77
N ALA A 48 -15.00 14.30 -0.18
CA ALA A 48 -13.84 15.07 0.25
C ALA A 48 -13.03 15.56 -0.96
N THR A 49 -12.89 14.73 -2.00
CA THR A 49 -12.29 15.13 -3.28
C THR A 49 -13.09 16.26 -3.94
N VAL A 50 -14.43 16.18 -3.95
CA VAL A 50 -15.30 17.24 -4.49
C VAL A 50 -15.13 18.56 -3.73
N ALA A 51 -14.90 18.50 -2.42
CA ALA A 51 -14.67 19.68 -1.58
C ALA A 51 -13.29 20.30 -1.81
N ALA A 52 -12.27 19.48 -2.09
CA ALA A 52 -10.90 19.92 -2.31
C ALA A 52 -10.64 20.45 -3.75
N LEU A 53 -11.34 19.91 -4.75
CA LEU A 53 -11.11 20.24 -6.15
C LEU A 53 -12.05 21.31 -6.71
N SER A 54 -11.55 22.05 -7.72
CA SER A 54 -12.31 23.06 -8.47
C SER A 54 -12.54 22.63 -9.93
N GLY A 55 -13.60 23.17 -10.55
CA GLY A 55 -13.92 22.92 -11.96
C GLY A 55 -14.64 21.60 -12.22
N ALA A 56 -14.91 21.31 -13.50
CA ALA A 56 -15.71 20.15 -13.93
C ALA A 56 -15.07 18.80 -13.59
N ILE A 57 -13.75 18.77 -13.41
CA ILE A 57 -13.02 17.54 -13.11
C ILE A 57 -13.51 16.89 -11.83
N LYS A 58 -14.00 17.66 -10.84
CA LYS A 58 -14.36 17.17 -9.50
C LYS A 58 -15.56 16.21 -9.45
N HIS A 59 -16.34 16.08 -10.54
CA HIS A 59 -17.55 15.24 -10.58
C HIS A 59 -17.38 13.90 -11.30
N LYS A 60 -16.19 13.60 -11.83
CA LYS A 60 -15.87 12.26 -12.34
C LYS A 60 -15.92 11.20 -11.22
N PRO A 61 -16.22 9.92 -11.55
CA PRO A 61 -16.03 8.80 -10.64
C PRO A 61 -14.65 8.83 -10.00
N GLU A 62 -14.57 8.47 -8.72
CA GLU A 62 -13.34 8.59 -7.96
C GLU A 62 -12.26 7.63 -8.46
N LEU A 63 -12.63 6.43 -8.90
CA LEU A 63 -11.67 5.46 -9.44
C LEU A 63 -10.94 5.96 -10.69
N GLU A 64 -11.52 6.85 -11.49
CA GLU A 64 -10.82 7.48 -12.62
C GLU A 64 -9.64 8.37 -12.18
N ARG A 65 -9.51 8.68 -10.89
CA ARG A 65 -8.46 9.55 -10.32
C ARG A 65 -7.39 8.78 -9.59
N VAL A 66 -7.64 7.53 -9.24
CA VAL A 66 -6.69 6.73 -8.46
C VAL A 66 -5.58 6.28 -9.40
N GLU A 67 -4.44 6.97 -9.32
CA GLU A 67 -3.26 6.63 -10.13
C GLU A 67 -2.58 5.35 -9.61
N LEU A 68 -2.53 5.18 -8.28
CA LEU A 68 -1.89 4.08 -7.60
C LEU A 68 -2.52 3.92 -6.22
N MET A 69 -2.88 2.68 -5.88
CA MET A 69 -3.17 2.27 -4.51
C MET A 69 -1.92 1.65 -3.90
N VAL A 70 -1.47 2.15 -2.76
CA VAL A 70 -0.43 1.49 -1.94
C VAL A 70 -1.12 0.93 -0.71
N LEU A 71 -1.26 -0.39 -0.65
CA LEU A 71 -1.90 -1.07 0.48
C LEU A 71 -0.83 -1.55 1.45
N LEU A 72 -0.99 -1.21 2.73
CA LEU A 72 -0.06 -1.57 3.80
C LEU A 72 -0.76 -2.55 4.73
N ASP A 73 -0.21 -3.74 4.90
CA ASP A 73 -0.77 -4.74 5.80
C ASP A 73 0.30 -5.60 6.50
N LEU A 74 0.00 -6.07 7.71
CA LEU A 74 0.85 -6.93 8.54
C LEU A 74 2.29 -6.41 8.75
N ILE A 75 2.44 -5.10 8.99
CA ILE A 75 3.73 -4.43 9.23
C ILE A 75 3.93 -4.14 10.72
N GLY A 76 5.07 -4.56 11.27
CA GLY A 76 5.51 -4.24 12.63
C GLY A 76 6.37 -5.33 13.27
N ALA A 77 6.36 -6.56 12.76
CA ALA A 77 7.10 -7.68 13.33
C ALA A 77 8.59 -7.69 12.93
N ALA A 78 9.44 -8.27 13.79
CA ALA A 78 10.88 -8.34 13.56
C ALA A 78 11.27 -9.06 12.26
N ASP A 79 10.45 -10.02 11.81
CA ASP A 79 10.66 -10.83 10.62
C ASP A 79 9.92 -10.31 9.37
N ASN A 80 9.44 -9.05 9.38
CA ASN A 80 8.86 -8.45 8.16
C ASN A 80 9.81 -8.53 6.97
N ALA A 81 9.25 -8.89 5.81
CA ALA A 81 9.89 -8.94 4.51
C ALA A 81 8.82 -8.80 3.42
N PHE A 82 9.14 -8.16 2.30
CA PHE A 82 8.19 -7.91 1.22
C PHE A 82 8.69 -8.48 -0.10
N ILE A 83 7.77 -8.89 -0.96
CA ILE A 83 8.06 -9.33 -2.34
C ILE A 83 7.14 -8.58 -3.30
N ALA A 84 7.52 -8.52 -4.58
CA ALA A 84 6.62 -8.03 -5.61
C ALA A 84 5.47 -9.02 -5.84
N LEU A 85 4.27 -8.71 -5.35
CA LEU A 85 3.05 -9.51 -5.52
C LEU A 85 2.31 -9.18 -6.81
N GLU A 86 2.26 -7.89 -7.17
CA GLU A 86 1.49 -7.41 -8.32
C GLU A 86 2.38 -7.14 -9.52
N LEU A 87 2.17 -7.90 -10.61
CA LEU A 87 2.95 -7.76 -11.85
C LEU A 87 2.87 -6.34 -12.45
N PRO A 88 1.71 -5.66 -12.51
CA PRO A 88 1.62 -4.32 -13.09
C PRO A 88 2.49 -3.27 -12.38
N THR A 89 2.75 -3.45 -11.08
CA THR A 89 3.52 -2.50 -10.25
C THR A 89 4.89 -3.05 -9.83
N ALA A 90 5.33 -4.20 -10.36
CA ALA A 90 6.63 -4.80 -10.04
C ALA A 90 7.83 -3.88 -10.34
N GLY A 91 7.71 -3.04 -11.38
CA GLY A 91 8.71 -2.00 -11.67
C GLY A 91 8.77 -0.90 -10.60
N LEU A 92 7.63 -0.55 -10.01
CA LEU A 92 7.56 0.40 -8.89
C LEU A 92 8.08 -0.23 -7.59
N PHE A 93 7.79 -1.51 -7.35
CA PHE A 93 8.40 -2.26 -6.25
C PHE A 93 9.94 -2.31 -6.36
N THR A 94 10.47 -2.46 -7.57
CA THR A 94 11.92 -2.41 -7.80
C THR A 94 12.50 -1.03 -7.44
N GLN A 95 11.84 0.07 -7.84
CA GLN A 95 12.26 1.42 -7.45
C GLN A 95 12.21 1.64 -5.93
N LEU A 96 11.20 1.06 -5.24
CA LEU A 96 11.13 1.07 -3.78
C LEU A 96 12.31 0.32 -3.14
N SER A 97 12.69 -0.84 -3.69
CA SER A 97 13.85 -1.62 -3.25
C SER A 97 15.17 -0.88 -3.48
N GLU A 98 15.32 -0.16 -4.60
CA GLU A 98 16.50 0.69 -4.85
C GLU A 98 16.55 1.89 -3.90
N LEU A 99 15.42 2.53 -3.61
CA LEU A 99 15.31 3.59 -2.62
C LEU A 99 15.71 3.10 -1.22
N GLU A 100 15.19 1.95 -0.80
CA GLU A 100 15.55 1.29 0.45
C GLU A 100 17.04 1.00 0.53
N THR A 101 17.63 0.44 -0.54
CA THR A 101 19.07 0.14 -0.60
C THR A 101 19.90 1.40 -0.37
N ARG A 102 19.53 2.53 -0.98
CA ARG A 102 20.21 3.82 -0.76
C ARG A 102 20.08 4.33 0.69
N LEU A 103 18.93 4.12 1.32
CA LEU A 103 18.76 4.47 2.74
C LEU A 103 19.63 3.59 3.64
N HIS A 104 19.71 2.29 3.33
CA HIS A 104 20.52 1.34 4.09
C HIS A 104 22.02 1.62 3.94
N ASP A 105 22.51 1.83 2.73
CA ASP A 105 23.92 2.14 2.44
C ASP A 105 24.38 3.46 3.08
N ALA A 106 23.44 4.35 3.39
CA ALA A 106 23.67 5.62 4.07
C ALA A 106 23.41 5.54 5.60
N ASP A 107 23.27 4.34 6.16
CA ASP A 107 23.06 4.06 7.59
C ASP A 107 21.78 4.69 8.17
N TYR A 108 20.77 4.99 7.35
CA TYR A 108 19.50 5.54 7.81
C TYR A 108 18.48 4.47 8.26
N ILE A 109 18.63 3.24 7.76
CA ILE A 109 17.80 2.09 8.15
C ILE A 109 18.66 0.89 8.49
N SER A 110 18.17 0.05 9.40
CA SER A 110 18.97 -1.04 9.96
C SER A 110 19.24 -2.21 9.01
N ARG A 111 18.33 -2.47 8.06
CA ARG A 111 18.41 -3.54 7.06
C ARG A 111 17.50 -3.27 5.87
N THR A 112 17.61 -4.10 4.85
CA THR A 112 16.67 -4.16 3.72
C THR A 112 15.52 -5.15 4.00
N TYR A 113 14.34 -4.84 3.50
CA TYR A 113 13.08 -5.56 3.65
C TYR A 113 12.50 -6.01 2.30
N MET A 114 12.81 -5.28 1.22
CA MET A 114 12.25 -5.54 -0.11
C MET A 114 13.06 -6.58 -0.87
N ASN A 115 12.41 -7.64 -1.34
CA ASN A 115 13.03 -8.67 -2.16
C ASN A 115 12.40 -8.72 -3.56
N THR A 116 13.17 -8.28 -4.56
CA THR A 116 12.74 -8.28 -5.96
C THR A 116 12.77 -9.67 -6.61
N LYS A 117 13.34 -10.68 -5.94
CA LYS A 117 13.29 -12.08 -6.39
C LYS A 117 12.01 -12.72 -5.89
N ILE A 118 11.07 -12.97 -6.81
CA ILE A 118 9.83 -13.69 -6.51
C ILE A 118 10.18 -15.16 -6.18
N PRO A 119 9.94 -15.65 -4.96
CA PRO A 119 10.16 -17.05 -4.62
C PRO A 119 9.26 -17.97 -5.44
N ALA A 120 9.77 -19.13 -5.83
CA ALA A 120 8.93 -20.15 -6.45
C ALA A 120 7.80 -20.55 -5.49
N GLY A 121 6.55 -20.42 -5.94
CA GLY A 121 5.37 -20.72 -5.13
C GLY A 121 4.84 -19.55 -4.29
N ALA A 122 5.33 -18.32 -4.50
CA ALA A 122 4.64 -17.14 -4.01
C ALA A 122 3.23 -17.09 -4.61
N GLY A 123 2.22 -17.26 -3.76
CA GLY A 123 0.81 -17.20 -4.13
C GLY A 123 0.30 -15.77 -4.17
N ARG A 124 -0.92 -15.61 -4.70
CA ARG A 124 -1.68 -14.36 -4.53
C ARG A 124 -2.12 -14.27 -3.06
N VAL A 125 -2.12 -13.05 -2.54
CA VAL A 125 -2.68 -12.73 -1.23
C VAL A 125 -3.95 -11.95 -1.48
N GLU A 126 -5.07 -12.42 -0.95
CA GLU A 126 -6.34 -11.68 -0.98
C GLU A 126 -6.37 -10.71 0.18
N ASP A 127 -6.79 -9.48 -0.08
CA ASP A 127 -6.86 -8.35 0.86
C ASP A 127 -7.69 -7.23 0.17
N ASP A 128 -7.87 -6.08 0.83
CA ASP A 128 -8.70 -4.94 0.45
C ASP A 128 -8.43 -4.35 -0.94
N HIS A 129 -7.30 -4.69 -1.55
CA HIS A 129 -6.96 -4.24 -2.91
C HIS A 129 -7.70 -5.02 -4.01
N VAL A 130 -8.24 -6.21 -3.73
CA VAL A 130 -8.87 -7.08 -4.74
C VAL A 130 -9.97 -6.36 -5.54
N PRO A 131 -10.94 -5.67 -4.91
CA PRO A 131 -12.01 -4.97 -5.65
C PRO A 131 -11.51 -3.81 -6.52
N PHE A 132 -10.33 -3.26 -6.21
CA PHE A 132 -9.69 -2.19 -6.97
C PHE A 132 -8.91 -2.75 -8.17
N ILE A 133 -8.20 -3.88 -8.01
CA ILE A 133 -7.56 -4.58 -9.13
C ILE A 133 -8.61 -5.01 -10.17
N GLU A 134 -9.77 -5.51 -9.73
CA GLU A 134 -10.87 -5.89 -10.63
C GLU A 134 -11.40 -4.71 -11.47
N ARG A 135 -11.10 -3.47 -11.07
CA ARG A 135 -11.46 -2.22 -11.74
C ARG A 135 -10.25 -1.51 -12.35
N ASP A 136 -9.21 -2.27 -12.66
CA ASP A 136 -7.97 -1.82 -13.32
C ASP A 136 -7.16 -0.76 -12.55
N ILE A 137 -7.31 -0.69 -11.22
CA ILE A 137 -6.48 0.20 -10.39
C ILE A 137 -5.12 -0.46 -10.14
N PRO A 138 -4.00 0.22 -10.45
CA PRO A 138 -2.67 -0.27 -10.11
C PRO A 138 -2.48 -0.34 -8.60
N VAL A 139 -2.01 -1.49 -8.09
CA VAL A 139 -1.80 -1.71 -6.66
C VAL A 139 -0.34 -2.05 -6.39
N LEU A 140 0.29 -1.33 -5.46
CA LEU A 140 1.52 -1.74 -4.78
C LEU A 140 1.14 -2.34 -3.43
N HIS A 141 1.08 -3.67 -3.36
CA HIS A 141 0.68 -4.39 -2.16
C HIS A 141 1.89 -4.64 -1.24
N LEU A 142 1.98 -3.88 -0.15
CA LEU A 142 3.02 -3.99 0.86
C LEU A 142 2.49 -4.77 2.07
N ILE A 143 2.37 -6.08 1.88
CA ILE A 143 2.12 -7.05 2.95
C ILE A 143 3.34 -7.94 3.16
N SER A 144 3.61 -8.30 4.42
CA SER A 144 4.74 -9.16 4.75
C SER A 144 4.58 -10.55 4.15
N VAL A 145 5.60 -11.10 3.48
CA VAL A 145 5.61 -12.49 3.00
C VAL A 145 6.96 -13.15 3.38
N PRO A 146 6.97 -14.18 4.24
CA PRO A 146 5.81 -14.78 4.92
C PRO A 146 5.12 -13.80 5.89
N PHE A 147 3.87 -14.12 6.26
CA PHE A 147 3.13 -13.39 7.28
C PHE A 147 3.87 -13.47 8.62
N PRO A 148 3.77 -12.45 9.50
CA PRO A 148 4.35 -12.50 10.83
C PRO A 148 3.91 -13.77 11.58
N LYS A 149 4.81 -14.37 12.35
CA LYS A 149 4.51 -15.62 13.09
C LYS A 149 3.35 -15.51 14.09
N VAL A 150 2.99 -14.28 14.45
CA VAL A 150 1.92 -13.96 15.39
C VAL A 150 0.56 -13.73 14.71
N TRP A 151 0.52 -13.66 13.37
CA TRP A 151 -0.69 -13.39 12.59
C TRP A 151 -1.83 -14.35 12.97
N HIS A 152 -3.03 -13.79 13.17
CA HIS A 152 -4.23 -14.50 13.63
C HIS A 152 -4.03 -15.30 14.93
N THR A 153 -3.14 -14.82 15.82
CA THR A 153 -2.98 -15.35 17.17
C THR A 153 -3.17 -14.26 18.22
N LEU A 154 -3.49 -14.65 19.45
CA LEU A 154 -3.55 -13.74 20.60
C LEU A 154 -2.20 -13.08 20.94
N LYS A 155 -1.10 -13.48 20.29
CA LYS A 155 0.23 -12.88 20.46
C LYS A 155 0.48 -11.73 19.49
N ASP A 156 -0.45 -11.44 18.59
CA ASP A 156 -0.39 -10.22 17.79
C ASP A 156 -0.83 -9.02 18.64
N ASP A 157 0.09 -8.62 19.52
CA ASP A 157 -0.09 -7.54 20.47
C ASP A 157 1.13 -6.60 20.46
N ALA A 158 1.11 -5.56 21.28
CA ALA A 158 2.19 -4.57 21.32
C ALA A 158 3.58 -5.16 21.63
N SER A 159 3.67 -6.35 22.24
CA SER A 159 4.94 -7.02 22.54
C SER A 159 5.57 -7.72 21.33
N ALA A 160 4.77 -8.00 20.29
CA ALA A 160 5.26 -8.55 19.01
C ALA A 160 5.88 -7.47 18.10
N LEU A 161 5.62 -6.19 18.40
CA LEU A 161 6.14 -5.07 17.62
C LEU A 161 7.65 -4.91 17.80
N ASN A 162 8.33 -4.64 16.69
CA ASN A 162 9.74 -4.28 16.64
C ASN A 162 9.89 -2.81 16.26
N SER A 163 10.33 -1.99 17.21
CA SER A 163 10.46 -0.53 17.02
C SER A 163 11.44 -0.16 15.91
N THR A 164 12.54 -0.91 15.74
CA THR A 164 13.50 -0.67 14.66
C THR A 164 12.85 -0.89 13.30
N VAL A 165 12.11 -1.99 13.13
CA VAL A 165 11.38 -2.26 11.87
C VAL A 165 10.36 -1.17 11.58
N ILE A 166 9.59 -0.75 12.58
CA ILE A 166 8.57 0.31 12.42
C ILE A 166 9.24 1.64 12.02
N CYS A 167 10.36 2.00 12.65
CA CYS A 167 11.11 3.21 12.31
C CYS A 167 11.69 3.15 10.88
N ASP A 168 12.30 2.03 10.50
CA ASP A 168 12.85 1.83 9.16
C ASP A 168 11.75 1.95 8.09
N MET A 169 10.63 1.23 8.28
CA MET A 169 9.50 1.26 7.35
C MET A 169 8.86 2.64 7.26
N SER A 170 8.75 3.37 8.38
CA SER A 170 8.29 4.76 8.37
C SER A 170 9.17 5.65 7.50
N LEU A 171 10.50 5.48 7.58
CA LEU A 171 11.43 6.27 6.77
C LEU A 171 11.37 5.88 5.28
N ILE A 172 11.29 4.58 4.97
CA ILE A 172 11.14 4.07 3.61
C ILE A 172 9.86 4.63 2.97
N LEU A 173 8.71 4.52 3.65
CA LEU A 173 7.41 4.97 3.13
C LEU A 173 7.37 6.49 2.93
N ARG A 174 7.90 7.26 3.88
CA ARG A 174 8.01 8.72 3.73
C ARG A 174 8.90 9.10 2.55
N SER A 175 10.03 8.43 2.40
CA SER A 175 10.97 8.66 1.30
C SER A 175 10.35 8.27 -0.05
N PHE A 176 9.55 7.20 -0.07
CA PHE A 176 8.83 6.74 -1.25
C PHE A 176 7.79 7.77 -1.66
N VAL A 177 6.92 8.22 -0.75
CA VAL A 177 5.92 9.25 -1.03
C VAL A 177 6.57 10.55 -1.50
N ALA A 178 7.64 11.01 -0.85
CA ALA A 178 8.38 12.20 -1.27
C ALA A 178 8.97 12.05 -2.68
N SER A 179 9.54 10.88 -2.99
CA SER A 179 10.10 10.59 -4.33
C SER A 179 8.99 10.51 -5.39
N TYR A 180 7.88 9.83 -5.09
CA TYR A 180 6.77 9.61 -6.02
C TYR A 180 6.07 10.93 -6.40
N LEU A 181 5.86 11.81 -5.42
CA LEU A 181 5.25 13.13 -5.62
C LEU A 181 6.27 14.19 -6.09
N LYS A 182 7.56 13.84 -6.20
CA LYS A 182 8.67 14.74 -6.51
C LYS A 182 8.70 15.97 -5.58
N LEU A 183 8.48 15.75 -4.29
CA LEU A 183 8.51 16.84 -3.30
C LEU A 183 9.92 17.43 -3.19
N ARG A 184 10.01 18.74 -3.03
CA ARG A 184 11.28 19.38 -2.63
C ARG A 184 11.57 19.04 -1.17
N VAL A 185 12.70 18.39 -0.93
CA VAL A 185 13.19 17.98 0.40
C VAL A 185 14.42 18.78 0.78
#